data_AF-A0A1W5D5S6-F1
#
_entry.id   AF-A0A1W5D5S6-F1
#
_cell.length_a   1.000
_cell.length_b   1.000
_cell.length_c   1.000
_cell.angle_alpha   90.00
_cell.angle_beta   90.00
_cell.angle_gamma   90.00
#
_symmetry.space_group_name_H-M   'P 1'
#
loop_
_entity.id
_entity.type
_entity.pdbx_description
1 polymer ?
#
loop_
_entity_poly.entity_id
_entity_poly.type
_entity_poly.pdbx_seq_one_letter_code
_entity_poly.pdbx_strand_id
1 'polypeptide(L)'
;MFSCFPRPSSSLQSGKLQISILERHPFTTQTFSPLGLPHDSKDTCFLVVVAPSLPGTRSGVRNPPDLANIKAFVARGDQAVTYGAGTWHAPMVVLGEKRVDFVVTQFVNGVPDDDCQEVLVENMSVDLGKLGLERMTARPKL
;
A
#
# COMPACT_ATOMS: atom_id res chain seq x y z
N MET A 1 -13.85 -10.46 -2.55
CA MET A 1 -12.65 -10.59 -3.41
C MET A 1 -12.29 -9.19 -3.88
N PHE A 2 -11.03 -8.79 -3.74
CA PHE A 2 -10.53 -7.47 -4.13
C PHE A 2 -9.52 -7.64 -5.26
N SER A 3 -9.74 -6.98 -6.39
CA SER A 3 -8.85 -7.05 -7.56
C SER A 3 -8.02 -5.79 -7.66
N CYS A 4 -6.71 -5.91 -7.49
CA CYS A 4 -5.78 -4.80 -7.64
C CYS A 4 -5.07 -4.87 -8.99
N PHE A 5 -5.32 -3.88 -9.84
CA PHE A 5 -4.64 -3.76 -11.12
C PHE A 5 -3.29 -3.06 -10.96
N PRO A 6 -2.27 -3.42 -11.76
CA PRO A 6 -0.98 -2.77 -11.68
C PRO A 6 -1.08 -1.26 -11.87
N ARG A 7 -0.32 -0.51 -11.06
CA ARG A 7 -0.15 0.92 -11.32
C ARG A 7 0.55 1.11 -12.67
N PRO A 8 -0.01 1.95 -13.57
CA PRO A 8 0.61 2.20 -14.86
C PRO A 8 2.03 2.74 -14.69
N SER A 9 2.96 2.34 -15.55
CA SER A 9 4.34 2.89 -15.52
C SER A 9 4.37 4.41 -15.72
N SER A 10 3.36 4.99 -16.37
CA SER A 10 3.17 6.44 -16.50
C SER A 10 2.91 7.16 -15.17
N SER A 11 2.39 6.44 -14.16
CA SER A 11 2.22 6.97 -12.80
C SER A 11 3.51 6.97 -11.98
N LEU A 12 4.57 6.33 -12.49
CA LEU A 12 5.89 6.33 -11.90
C LEU A 12 6.69 7.53 -12.42
N GLN A 13 7.06 8.44 -11.53
CA GLN A 13 7.88 9.60 -11.88
C GLN A 13 9.32 9.31 -11.50
N SER A 14 10.19 9.13 -12.50
CA SER A 14 11.62 8.89 -12.29
C SER A 14 11.92 7.72 -11.34
N GLY A 15 11.20 6.60 -11.49
CA GLY A 15 11.34 5.41 -10.64
C GLY A 15 10.71 5.54 -9.25
N LYS A 16 9.93 6.59 -8.99
CA LYS A 16 9.22 6.79 -7.73
C LYS A 16 7.72 6.59 -7.89
N LEU A 17 7.14 5.86 -6.95
CA LEU A 17 5.69 5.71 -6.82
C LEU A 17 5.15 6.82 -5.92
N GLN A 18 4.25 7.65 -6.45
CA GLN A 18 3.59 8.69 -5.66
C GLN A 18 2.56 8.08 -4.72
N ILE A 19 2.57 8.52 -3.47
CA ILE A 19 1.57 8.18 -2.45
C ILE A 19 0.81 9.47 -2.16
N SER A 20 -0.50 9.47 -2.42
CA SER A 20 -1.35 10.66 -2.24
C SER A 20 -2.33 10.52 -1.09
N ILE A 21 -2.48 9.31 -0.55
CA ILE A 21 -3.43 8.99 0.50
C ILE A 21 -2.84 7.91 1.42
N LEU A 22 -3.07 8.08 2.73
CA LEU A 22 -2.89 7.03 3.73
C LEU A 22 -4.22 6.84 4.45
N GLU A 23 -4.58 5.59 4.70
CA GLU A 23 -5.77 5.18 5.42
C GLU A 23 -5.40 4.36 6.65
N ARG A 24 -6.31 4.24 7.60
CA ARG A 24 -6.21 3.29 8.71
C ARG A 24 -7.58 2.79 9.11
N HIS A 25 -7.58 1.62 9.72
CA HIS A 25 -8.76 0.99 10.34
C HIS A 25 -8.59 0.97 11.87
N PRO A 26 -9.13 1.95 12.60
CA PRO A 26 -8.80 2.15 14.03
C PRO A 26 -9.14 0.96 14.94
N PHE A 27 -10.16 0.17 14.59
CA PHE A 27 -10.73 -0.84 15.48
C PHE A 27 -10.70 -2.27 14.92
N THR A 28 -10.03 -2.49 13.79
CA THR A 28 -9.90 -3.83 13.21
C THR A 28 -8.55 -4.02 12.54
N THR A 29 -8.13 -5.27 12.43
CA THR A 29 -7.04 -5.63 11.51
C THR A 29 -7.60 -5.79 10.10
N GLN A 30 -6.79 -5.45 9.10
CA GLN A 30 -7.12 -5.72 7.70
C GLN A 30 -6.04 -6.64 7.12
N THR A 31 -6.45 -7.80 6.61
CA THR A 31 -5.54 -8.77 6.00
C THR A 31 -5.80 -8.88 4.50
N PHE A 32 -4.73 -8.83 3.72
CA PHE A 32 -4.72 -9.15 2.29
C PHE A 32 -3.95 -10.44 2.05
N SER A 33 -4.63 -11.46 1.55
CA SER A 33 -4.03 -12.73 1.13
C SER A 33 -4.07 -12.82 -0.39
N PRO A 34 -2.92 -12.77 -1.09
CA PRO A 34 -2.88 -12.83 -2.54
C PRO A 34 -3.36 -14.18 -3.07
N LEU A 35 -4.05 -14.16 -4.21
CA LEU A 35 -4.51 -15.32 -4.94
C LEU A 35 -3.84 -15.37 -6.32
N GLY A 36 -3.31 -16.54 -6.68
CA GLY A 36 -2.82 -16.80 -8.03
C GLY A 36 -1.53 -16.07 -8.43
N LEU A 37 -0.82 -15.45 -7.48
CA LEU A 37 0.52 -14.90 -7.69
C LEU A 37 1.58 -15.93 -7.24
N PRO A 38 2.48 -16.41 -8.13
CA PRO A 38 3.58 -17.27 -7.71
C PRO A 38 4.56 -16.56 -6.78
N HIS A 39 5.16 -17.31 -5.84
CA HIS A 39 6.14 -16.77 -4.88
C HIS A 39 7.40 -16.21 -5.55
N ASP A 40 7.75 -16.71 -6.73
CA ASP A 40 8.95 -16.36 -7.50
C ASP A 40 8.63 -15.50 -8.74
N SER A 41 7.43 -14.89 -8.80
CA SER A 41 7.08 -13.95 -9.86
C SER A 41 8.11 -12.82 -9.93
N LYS A 42 8.62 -12.59 -11.14
CA LYS A 42 9.63 -11.54 -11.44
C LYS A 42 9.02 -10.32 -12.11
N ASP A 43 7.82 -10.49 -12.65
CA ASP A 43 7.06 -9.57 -13.48
C ASP A 43 5.89 -8.92 -12.74
N THR A 44 5.53 -9.40 -11.53
CA THR A 44 4.45 -8.85 -10.72
C THR A 44 4.74 -8.98 -9.23
N CYS A 45 4.51 -7.92 -8.47
CA CYS A 45 4.58 -7.92 -7.00
C CYS A 45 3.56 -6.93 -6.44
N PHE A 46 3.38 -6.94 -5.11
CA PHE A 46 2.61 -5.92 -4.44
C PHE A 46 3.43 -5.24 -3.34
N LEU A 47 3.15 -3.95 -3.14
CA LEU A 47 3.84 -3.12 -2.18
C LEU A 47 2.97 -2.90 -0.95
N VAL A 48 3.64 -2.95 0.19
CA VAL A 48 3.09 -2.62 1.51
C VAL A 48 3.73 -1.32 1.94
N VAL A 49 2.96 -0.24 2.01
CA VAL A 49 3.45 1.07 2.44
C VAL A 49 2.75 1.44 3.73
N VAL A 50 3.52 1.68 4.79
CA VAL A 50 3.01 1.93 6.16
C VAL A 50 3.69 3.14 6.78
N ALA A 51 3.01 3.79 7.71
CA ALA A 51 3.56 4.84 8.55
C ALA A 51 3.16 4.59 10.02
N PRO A 52 4.06 4.87 10.99
CA PRO A 52 3.67 4.91 12.39
C PRO A 52 2.74 6.11 12.65
N SER A 53 2.08 6.13 13.80
CA SER A 53 1.28 7.27 14.21
C SER A 53 2.11 8.25 15.06
N LEU A 54 2.00 9.54 14.79
CA LEU A 54 2.45 10.59 15.70
C LEU A 54 1.50 10.69 16.89
N PRO A 55 1.96 11.10 18.09
CA PRO A 55 1.07 11.40 19.20
C PRO A 55 0.37 12.76 19.02
N GLY A 56 -0.89 12.85 19.45
CA GLY A 56 -1.65 14.09 19.51
C GLY A 56 -2.48 14.36 18.25
N THR A 57 -3.11 15.54 18.18
CA THR A 57 -3.97 15.92 17.05
C THR A 57 -3.28 16.96 16.19
N ARG A 58 -3.23 16.75 14.86
CA ARG A 58 -2.75 17.75 13.90
C ARG A 58 -3.74 17.86 12.75
N SER A 59 -4.05 19.08 12.34
CA SER A 59 -4.98 19.35 11.24
C SER A 59 -6.31 18.59 11.38
N GLY A 60 -6.84 18.47 12.60
CA GLY A 60 -8.09 17.73 12.88
C GLY A 60 -7.95 16.21 12.97
N VAL A 61 -6.80 15.63 12.62
CA VAL A 61 -6.56 14.18 12.64
C VAL A 61 -5.89 13.80 13.97
N ARG A 62 -6.55 12.92 14.75
CA ARG A 62 -5.96 12.35 15.96
C ARG A 62 -4.92 11.30 15.59
N ASN A 63 -3.74 11.37 16.19
CA ASN A 63 -2.62 10.50 15.94
C ASN A 63 -2.32 10.32 14.43
N PRO A 64 -2.00 11.40 13.69
CA PRO A 64 -1.82 11.36 12.23
C PRO A 64 -0.61 10.52 11.82
N PRO A 65 -0.46 10.12 10.54
CA PRO A 65 0.70 9.36 10.10
C PRO A 65 1.99 10.18 10.25
N ASP A 66 3.03 9.53 10.75
CA ASP A 66 4.39 10.06 10.76
C ASP A 66 5.02 9.89 9.39
N LEU A 67 4.85 10.91 8.55
CA LEU A 67 5.37 10.92 7.18
C LEU A 67 6.90 10.85 7.11
N ALA A 68 7.62 11.23 8.18
CA ALA A 68 9.08 11.13 8.22
C ALA A 68 9.57 9.68 8.40
N ASN A 69 8.71 8.79 8.90
CA ASN A 69 9.02 7.39 9.21
C ASN A 69 8.20 6.40 8.37
N ILE A 70 7.78 6.81 7.17
CA ILE A 70 7.14 5.91 6.22
C ILE A 70 8.09 4.78 5.81
N LYS A 71 7.55 3.57 5.68
CA LYS A 71 8.28 2.38 5.23
C LYS A 71 7.52 1.73 4.10
N ALA A 72 8.28 1.20 3.14
CA ALA A 72 7.74 0.41 2.05
C ALA A 72 8.41 -0.96 2.02
N PHE A 73 7.63 -1.99 1.76
CA PHE A 73 8.09 -3.37 1.67
C PHE A 73 7.54 -4.00 0.39
N VAL A 74 8.33 -4.90 -0.18
CA VAL A 74 7.90 -5.75 -1.30
C VAL A 74 7.38 -7.06 -0.72
N ALA A 75 6.15 -7.40 -1.04
CA ALA A 75 5.55 -8.67 -0.66
C ALA A 75 5.39 -9.57 -1.90
N ARG A 76 5.59 -10.88 -1.69
CA ARG A 76 5.52 -11.93 -2.71
C ARG A 76 4.17 -12.65 -2.66
N GLY A 77 3.89 -13.44 -3.69
CA GLY A 77 2.64 -14.19 -3.82
C GLY A 77 2.38 -15.25 -2.75
N ASP A 78 3.39 -15.65 -1.96
CA ASP A 78 3.29 -16.57 -0.83
C ASP A 78 3.14 -15.87 0.53
N GLN A 79 2.95 -14.55 0.54
CA GLN A 79 2.91 -13.76 1.77
C GLN A 79 1.56 -13.06 1.92
N ALA A 80 0.83 -13.38 2.99
CA ALA A 80 -0.28 -12.54 3.42
C ALA A 80 0.25 -11.36 4.24
N VAL A 81 -0.45 -10.23 4.16
CA VAL A 81 -0.11 -9.01 4.90
C VAL A 81 -1.28 -8.64 5.79
N THR A 82 -1.04 -8.52 7.09
CA THR A 82 -2.01 -8.05 8.07
C THR A 82 -1.57 -6.71 8.63
N TYR A 83 -2.36 -5.67 8.38
CA TYR A 83 -2.21 -4.39 9.06
C TYR A 83 -2.83 -4.50 10.46
N GLY A 84 -2.08 -4.11 11.49
CA GLY A 84 -2.59 -4.01 12.85
C GLY A 84 -3.61 -2.87 12.96
N ALA A 85 -4.54 -2.97 13.91
CA ALA A 85 -5.54 -1.93 14.16
C ALA A 85 -4.88 -0.55 14.35
N GLY A 86 -5.40 0.46 13.64
CA GLY A 86 -4.90 1.83 13.65
C GLY A 86 -3.58 2.09 12.90
N THR A 87 -3.01 1.07 12.25
CA THR A 87 -1.80 1.26 11.41
C THR A 87 -2.17 2.11 10.19
N TRP A 88 -1.42 3.18 9.95
CA TRP A 88 -1.55 3.93 8.69
C TRP A 88 -0.88 3.16 7.57
N HIS A 89 -1.59 2.96 6.47
CA HIS A 89 -1.08 2.32 5.26
C HIS A 89 -1.61 3.00 4.00
N ALA A 90 -0.90 2.85 2.89
CA ALA A 90 -1.47 3.22 1.59
C ALA A 90 -2.48 2.14 1.15
N PRO A 91 -3.48 2.49 0.33
CA PRO A 91 -4.28 1.50 -0.37
C PRO A 91 -3.39 0.52 -1.15
N MET A 92 -3.81 -0.74 -1.27
CA MET A 92 -3.01 -1.81 -1.87
C MET A 92 -2.47 -1.42 -3.26
N VAL A 93 -1.18 -1.65 -3.49
CA VAL A 93 -0.49 -1.31 -4.74
C VAL A 93 0.08 -2.58 -5.36
N VAL A 94 -0.35 -2.89 -6.58
CA VAL A 94 0.32 -3.87 -7.45
C VAL A 94 1.20 -3.15 -8.45
N LEU A 95 2.39 -3.71 -8.71
CA LEU A 95 3.28 -3.31 -9.78
C LEU A 95 3.50 -4.48 -10.73
N GLY A 96 3.75 -4.20 -12.00
CA GLY A 96 4.06 -5.22 -13.00
C GLY A 96 3.01 -5.38 -14.09
N GLU A 97 2.88 -6.59 -14.62
CA GLU A 97 2.07 -6.87 -15.81
C GLU A 97 0.67 -7.40 -15.50
N LYS A 98 0.48 -8.07 -14.36
CA LYS A 98 -0.76 -8.79 -14.04
C LYS A 98 -1.46 -8.19 -12.83
N ARG A 99 -2.80 -8.16 -12.87
CA ARG A 99 -3.59 -7.89 -11.66
C ARG A 99 -3.36 -8.99 -10.63
N VAL A 100 -3.51 -8.64 -9.36
CA VAL A 100 -3.52 -9.60 -8.26
C VAL A 100 -4.87 -9.53 -7.57
N ASP A 101 -5.51 -10.69 -7.43
CA ASP A 101 -6.75 -10.82 -6.69
C ASP A 101 -6.42 -11.18 -5.24
N PHE A 102 -7.14 -10.61 -4.27
CA PHE A 102 -6.92 -10.82 -2.85
C PHE A 102 -8.20 -11.31 -2.18
N VAL A 103 -8.04 -12.27 -1.27
CA VAL A 103 -8.99 -12.42 -0.17
C VAL A 103 -8.67 -11.33 0.84
N VAL A 104 -9.69 -10.55 1.19
CA VAL A 104 -9.55 -9.47 2.18
C VAL A 104 -10.43 -9.81 3.36
N THR A 105 -9.85 -9.80 4.55
CA THR A 105 -10.59 -9.94 5.81
C THR A 105 -10.42 -8.68 6.64
N GLN A 106 -11.56 -8.10 7.02
CA GLN A 106 -11.67 -6.96 7.90
C GLN A 106 -13.06 -6.99 8.54
N PHE A 107 -13.18 -6.42 9.73
CA PHE A 107 -14.48 -6.15 10.34
C PHE A 107 -14.93 -4.73 9.98
N VAL A 108 -16.21 -4.59 9.64
CA VAL A 108 -16.83 -3.30 9.28
C VAL A 108 -18.16 -3.22 10.02
N ASN A 109 -18.35 -2.18 10.83
CA ASN A 109 -19.58 -1.97 11.61
C ASN A 109 -20.58 -1.03 10.92
N GLY A 110 -20.19 -0.36 9.83
CA GLY A 110 -21.00 0.57 9.06
C GLY A 110 -20.93 2.02 9.53
N VAL A 111 -20.13 2.32 10.56
CA VAL A 111 -19.87 3.69 11.04
C VAL A 111 -18.62 4.21 10.32
N PRO A 112 -18.73 5.23 9.45
CA PRO A 112 -17.64 5.62 8.56
C PRO A 112 -16.29 5.85 9.26
N ASP A 113 -16.28 6.64 10.34
CA ASP A 113 -15.05 6.99 11.07
C ASP A 113 -14.49 5.85 11.94
N ASP A 114 -15.31 4.84 12.27
CA ASP A 114 -14.86 3.63 12.96
C ASP A 114 -14.22 2.65 11.97
N ASP A 115 -14.79 2.59 10.77
CA ASP A 115 -14.40 1.64 9.74
C ASP A 115 -13.14 2.10 9.01
N CYS A 116 -13.03 3.36 8.62
CA CYS A 116 -11.87 3.86 7.89
C CYS A 116 -11.64 5.35 8.15
N GLN A 117 -10.38 5.71 8.37
CA GLN A 117 -9.95 7.10 8.44
C GLN A 117 -8.87 7.33 7.40
N GLU A 118 -9.03 8.36 6.57
CA GLU A 118 -8.12 8.67 5.47
C GLU A 118 -7.53 10.08 5.61
N VAL A 119 -6.30 10.24 5.12
CA VAL A 119 -5.65 11.54 4.99
C VAL A 119 -4.99 11.67 3.63
N LEU A 120 -5.18 12.83 3.01
CA LEU A 120 -4.40 13.20 1.85
C LEU A 120 -2.98 13.59 2.27
N VAL A 121 -2.00 13.11 1.51
CA VAL A 121 -0.59 13.43 1.72
C VAL A 121 -0.02 14.03 0.46
N GLU A 122 0.73 15.12 0.62
CA GLU A 122 1.37 15.82 -0.49
C GLU A 122 2.85 15.49 -0.54
N ASN A 123 3.42 15.49 -1.76
CA ASN A 123 4.85 15.33 -2.00
C ASN A 123 5.47 14.05 -1.40
N MET A 124 4.65 13.01 -1.18
CA MET A 124 5.11 11.72 -0.66
C MET A 124 5.35 10.73 -1.78
N SER A 125 6.51 10.07 -1.78
CA SER A 125 6.81 9.05 -2.77
C SER A 125 7.71 7.95 -2.21
N VAL A 126 7.54 6.75 -2.75
CA VAL A 126 8.38 5.59 -2.47
C VAL A 126 9.35 5.39 -3.64
N ASP A 127 10.63 5.35 -3.32
CA ASP A 127 11.69 5.08 -4.29
C ASP A 127 11.78 3.57 -4.58
N LEU A 128 11.40 3.18 -5.79
CA LEU A 128 11.37 1.77 -6.19
C LEU A 128 12.76 1.19 -6.41
N GLY A 129 13.76 2.03 -6.70
CA GLY A 129 15.17 1.61 -6.80
C GLY A 129 15.69 1.11 -5.46
N LYS A 130 15.34 1.79 -4.36
CA LYS A 130 15.68 1.36 -2.98
C LYS A 130 15.04 0.04 -2.57
N LEU A 131 13.98 -0.38 -3.26
CA LEU A 131 13.30 -1.65 -3.06
C LEU A 131 13.81 -2.76 -4.00
N GLY A 132 14.82 -2.48 -4.82
CA GLY A 132 15.34 -3.43 -5.81
C GLY A 132 14.40 -3.68 -7.00
N LEU A 133 13.45 -2.77 -7.24
CA LEU A 133 12.40 -2.90 -8.27
C LEU A 133 12.70 -2.12 -9.54
N GLU A 134 13.96 -1.80 -9.81
CA GLU A 134 14.41 -1.04 -10.99
C GLU A 134 13.84 -1.61 -12.30
N ARG A 135 13.80 -2.95 -12.42
CA ARG A 135 13.28 -3.66 -13.59
C ARG A 135 11.78 -3.48 -13.81
N MET A 136 11.01 -3.26 -12.76
CA MET A 136 9.56 -3.04 -12.85
C MET A 136 9.21 -1.61 -13.30
N THR A 137 10.21 -0.72 -13.30
CA THR A 137 10.07 0.68 -13.76
C THR A 137 10.55 0.89 -15.19
N ALA A 138 11.22 -0.11 -15.78
CA ALA A 138 11.75 -0.02 -17.13
C ALA A 138 10.60 0.00 -18.14
N ARG A 139 10.61 0.98 -19.06
CA ARG A 139 9.72 0.96 -20.23
C ARG A 139 10.01 -0.32 -21.03
N PRO A 140 8.99 -0.99 -21.60
CA PRO A 140 9.22 -2.09 -22.52
C PRO A 140 10.18 -1.61 -23.61
N LYS A 141 11.25 -2.39 -23.87
CA LYS A 141 12.08 -2.15 -25.05
C LYS A 141 11.20 -2.46 -26.26
N LEU A 142 10.95 -1.45 -27.09
CA LEU A 142 10.39 -1.60 -28.43
C LEU A 142 11.36 -2.39 -29.31
#